data_AF-A0A520A952-F1
#
_entry.id   AF-A0A520A952-F1
#
_cell.length_a   1.000
_cell.length_b   1.000
_cell.length_c   1.000
_cell.angle_alpha   90.00
_cell.angle_beta   90.00
_cell.angle_gamma   90.00
#
_symmetry.space_group_name_H-M   'P 1'
#
loop_
_entity.id
_entity.type
_entity.pdbx_description
1 polymer ?
#
loop_
_entity_poly.entity_id
_entity_poly.type
_entity_poly.pdbx_seq_one_letter_code
_entity_poly.pdbx_strand_id
1 'polypeptide(L)'
;MYKNIALFVFFLSILAGERLFAQDLKTSVNDNKLLDSLRKKEEEGTDSVIFTSKYIRYTTLRLTKDSIQTIPLDTSLTGVHNFSVLIQPRNPTIGLGNLGLSAMPLLFEPLKTIGFDAGFHTLDYYAMTQDDVKYYQARAPFTSLYYVNAGEKEQVFRV
;
A
#
# COMPACT_ATOMS: atom_id res chain seq x y z
N MET A 1 -52.92 71.37 16.19
CA MET A 1 -51.45 71.10 16.19
C MET A 1 -51.02 70.01 17.17
N TYR A 2 -51.65 69.87 18.33
CA TYR A 2 -51.31 68.88 19.38
C TYR A 2 -51.53 67.41 18.99
N LYS A 3 -52.48 67.11 18.09
CA LYS A 3 -52.78 65.74 17.65
C LYS A 3 -51.63 65.09 16.86
N ASN A 4 -50.91 65.88 16.04
CA ASN A 4 -49.77 65.39 15.26
C ASN A 4 -48.52 65.20 16.13
N ILE A 5 -48.36 66.03 17.17
CA ILE A 5 -47.27 65.92 18.15
C ILE A 5 -47.45 64.67 19.01
N ALA A 6 -48.67 64.38 19.47
CA ALA A 6 -48.97 63.18 20.24
C ALA A 6 -48.71 61.89 19.43
N LEU A 7 -49.03 61.91 18.13
CA LEU A 7 -48.80 60.78 17.23
C LEU A 7 -47.31 60.55 16.98
N PHE A 8 -46.53 61.63 16.90
CA PHE A 8 -45.07 61.56 16.77
C PHE A 8 -44.40 60.99 18.03
N VAL A 9 -44.85 61.42 19.22
CA VAL A 9 -44.33 60.90 20.50
C VAL A 9 -44.69 59.43 20.70
N PHE A 10 -45.88 59.00 20.29
CA PHE A 10 -46.29 57.59 20.33
C PHE A 10 -45.45 56.71 19.40
N PHE A 11 -45.09 57.23 18.21
CA PHE A 11 -44.22 56.51 17.29
C PHE A 11 -42.78 56.39 17.84
N LEU A 12 -42.30 57.43 18.52
CA LEU A 12 -40.98 57.44 19.15
C LEU A 12 -40.87 56.44 20.32
N SER A 13 -41.95 56.23 21.09
CA SER A 13 -41.96 55.26 22.19
C SER A 13 -41.99 53.80 21.72
N ILE A 14 -42.52 53.53 20.53
CA ILE A 14 -42.48 52.18 19.92
C ILE A 14 -41.07 51.84 19.44
N LEU A 15 -40.34 52.82 18.89
CA LEU A 15 -38.96 52.63 18.43
C LEU A 15 -37.95 52.46 19.57
N ALA A 16 -38.25 52.98 20.78
CA ALA A 16 -37.35 52.89 21.94
C ALA A 16 -37.48 51.59 22.76
N GLY A 17 -38.48 50.73 22.46
CA GLY A 17 -38.77 49.52 23.23
C GLY A 17 -38.11 48.23 22.71
N GLU A 18 -37.54 48.25 21.51
CA GLU A 18 -36.91 47.08 20.88
C GLU A 18 -35.54 46.82 21.52
N ARG A 19 -35.34 45.62 22.09
CA ARG A 19 -34.02 45.21 22.61
C ARG A 19 -33.10 44.92 21.43
N LEU A 20 -32.04 45.72 21.30
CA LEU A 20 -30.96 45.48 20.33
C LEU A 20 -30.21 44.20 20.69
N PHE A 21 -30.39 43.15 19.91
CA PHE A 21 -29.56 41.95 19.98
C PHE A 21 -28.27 42.20 19.20
N ALA A 22 -27.16 42.41 19.92
CA ALA A 22 -25.83 42.38 19.32
C ALA A 22 -25.39 40.93 19.16
N GLN A 23 -24.78 40.61 18.02
CA GLN A 23 -24.13 39.32 17.82
C GLN A 23 -22.85 39.30 18.65
N ASP A 24 -22.87 38.56 19.76
CA ASP A 24 -21.70 38.38 20.61
C ASP A 24 -20.63 37.60 19.84
N LEU A 25 -19.44 38.18 19.69
CA LEU A 25 -18.30 37.51 19.06
C LEU A 25 -17.75 36.52 20.08
N LYS A 26 -18.16 35.26 19.97
CA LYS A 26 -17.66 34.18 20.83
C LYS A 26 -16.16 33.97 20.59
N THR A 27 -15.35 34.65 21.40
CA THR A 27 -13.88 34.62 21.35
C THR A 27 -13.27 33.46 22.15
N SER A 28 -14.08 32.67 22.87
CA SER A 28 -13.60 31.46 23.55
C SER A 28 -13.35 30.35 22.52
N VAL A 29 -12.12 29.85 22.45
CA VAL A 29 -11.72 28.79 21.50
C VAL A 29 -12.55 27.50 21.69
N ASN A 30 -13.04 27.24 22.91
CA ASN A 30 -13.81 26.03 23.25
C ASN A 30 -15.30 26.06 22.89
N ASP A 31 -15.96 27.23 22.75
CA ASP A 31 -17.41 27.30 22.47
C ASP A 31 -17.73 27.44 20.97
N ASN A 32 -16.70 27.41 20.12
CA ASN A 32 -16.81 27.63 18.68
C ASN A 32 -17.21 26.36 17.92
N LYS A 33 -18.47 25.95 18.10
CA LYS A 33 -19.09 24.78 17.42
C LYS A 33 -18.99 24.82 15.89
N LEU A 34 -18.95 26.01 15.29
CA LEU A 34 -18.78 26.20 13.85
C LEU A 34 -17.36 25.80 13.39
N LEU A 35 -16.36 26.11 14.20
CA LEU A 35 -14.96 25.80 13.91
C LEU A 35 -14.70 24.30 14.05
N ASP A 36 -15.33 23.66 15.04
CA ASP A 36 -15.35 22.21 15.20
C ASP A 36 -16.00 21.49 14.01
N SER A 37 -17.09 22.04 13.47
CA SER A 37 -17.75 21.51 12.26
C SER A 37 -16.89 21.64 11.00
N LEU A 38 -16.13 22.73 10.87
CA LEU A 38 -15.20 22.94 9.77
C LEU A 38 -13.98 22.02 9.86
N ARG A 39 -13.41 21.83 11.06
CA ARG A 39 -12.34 20.86 11.30
C ARG A 39 -12.80 19.45 10.99
N LYS A 40 -13.97 19.06 11.47
CA LYS A 40 -14.55 17.75 11.16
C LYS A 40 -14.70 17.54 9.66
N LYS A 41 -15.15 18.55 8.91
CA LYS A 41 -15.29 18.48 7.45
C LYS A 41 -13.94 18.41 6.72
N GLU A 42 -12.92 19.10 7.23
CA GLU A 42 -11.55 19.02 6.73
C GLU A 42 -10.93 17.64 7.00
N GLU A 43 -11.13 17.10 8.21
CA GLU A 43 -10.69 15.77 8.63
C GLU A 43 -11.49 14.62 7.96
N GLU A 44 -12.76 14.85 7.60
CA GLU A 44 -13.60 13.93 6.80
C GLU A 44 -13.20 13.89 5.33
N GLY A 45 -12.32 14.80 4.88
CA GLY A 45 -11.76 14.76 3.54
C GLY A 45 -11.03 13.44 3.34
N THR A 46 -11.53 12.61 2.43
CA THR A 46 -10.86 11.35 2.09
C THR A 46 -9.50 11.66 1.49
N ASP A 47 -8.45 11.08 2.07
CA ASP A 47 -7.11 11.18 1.48
C ASP A 47 -7.13 10.65 0.04
N SER A 48 -6.44 11.34 -0.85
CA SER A 48 -6.25 10.95 -2.24
C SER A 48 -5.36 9.70 -2.40
N VAL A 49 -4.60 9.34 -1.36
CA VAL A 49 -3.67 8.21 -1.40
C VAL A 49 -4.42 6.89 -1.23
N ILE A 50 -4.58 6.16 -2.33
CA ILE A 50 -5.11 4.80 -2.31
C ILE A 50 -4.00 3.83 -1.90
N PHE A 51 -4.09 3.31 -0.68
CA PHE A 51 -3.19 2.27 -0.17
C PHE A 51 -3.49 0.92 -0.86
N THR A 52 -2.86 0.69 -2.01
CA THR A 52 -2.99 -0.56 -2.77
C THR A 52 -1.65 -1.02 -3.32
N SER A 53 -1.44 -2.32 -3.32
CA SER A 53 -0.24 -2.95 -3.88
C SER A 53 -0.20 -2.92 -5.42
N LYS A 54 -1.33 -2.60 -6.07
CA LYS A 54 -1.46 -2.56 -7.53
C LYS A 54 -0.48 -1.62 -8.24
N TYR A 55 -0.11 -0.52 -7.57
CA TYR A 55 0.79 0.48 -8.15
C TYR A 55 2.26 0.27 -7.76
N ILE A 56 2.56 -0.76 -6.98
CA ILE A 56 3.92 -1.09 -6.59
C ILE A 56 4.59 -1.75 -7.79
N ARG A 57 5.81 -1.31 -8.06
CA ARG A 57 6.66 -1.88 -9.10
C ARG A 57 7.95 -2.36 -8.46
N TYR A 58 8.58 -3.34 -9.08
CA TYR A 58 9.89 -3.80 -8.66
C TYR A 58 10.82 -4.00 -9.87
N THR A 59 12.11 -3.96 -9.60
CA THR A 59 13.16 -4.41 -10.52
C THR A 59 14.11 -5.33 -9.76
N THR A 60 14.88 -6.14 -10.47
CA THR A 60 15.96 -6.93 -9.88
C THR A 60 17.31 -6.37 -10.31
N LEU A 61 18.36 -6.68 -9.55
CA LEU A 61 19.71 -6.30 -9.97
C LEU A 61 20.03 -6.84 -11.36
N ARG A 62 19.64 -8.09 -11.65
CA ARG A 62 19.79 -8.71 -12.97
C ARG A 62 19.17 -7.87 -14.10
N LEU A 63 17.94 -7.39 -13.91
CA LEU A 63 17.27 -6.56 -14.93
C LEU A 63 17.96 -5.20 -15.09
N THR A 64 18.44 -4.64 -13.98
CA THR A 64 19.08 -3.31 -13.94
C THR A 64 20.42 -3.26 -14.67
N LYS A 65 21.12 -4.40 -14.80
CA LYS A 65 22.39 -4.49 -15.55
C LYS A 65 22.23 -4.07 -17.02
N ASP A 66 21.10 -4.45 -17.63
CA ASP A 66 20.87 -4.24 -19.06
C ASP A 66 19.73 -3.24 -19.36
N SER A 67 18.85 -2.97 -18.40
CA SER A 67 17.64 -2.16 -18.63
C SER A 67 17.16 -1.42 -17.39
N ILE A 68 16.52 -0.26 -17.59
CA ILE A 68 15.86 0.51 -16.52
C ILE A 68 14.38 0.13 -16.32
N GLN A 69 13.96 -1.02 -16.87
CA GLN A 69 12.58 -1.46 -16.80
C GLN A 69 12.19 -1.87 -15.37
N THR A 70 10.98 -1.49 -14.98
CA THR A 70 10.33 -1.98 -13.76
C THR A 70 9.11 -2.82 -14.13
N ILE A 71 8.81 -3.83 -13.33
CA ILE A 71 7.69 -4.76 -13.52
C ILE A 71 6.64 -4.48 -12.45
N PRO A 72 5.34 -4.41 -12.79
CA PRO A 72 4.29 -4.28 -11.77
C PRO A 72 4.23 -5.53 -10.88
N LEU A 73 3.90 -5.34 -9.60
CA LEU A 73 3.64 -6.46 -8.71
C LEU A 73 2.38 -7.22 -9.19
N ASP A 74 2.44 -8.55 -9.20
CA ASP A 74 1.27 -9.37 -9.49
C ASP A 74 0.36 -9.40 -8.25
N THR A 75 -0.86 -8.90 -8.41
CA THR A 75 -1.90 -8.90 -7.37
C THR A 75 -3.07 -9.82 -7.72
N SER A 76 -2.92 -10.68 -8.74
CA SER A 76 -3.95 -11.62 -9.14
C SER A 76 -4.03 -12.82 -8.19
N LEU A 77 -5.20 -13.46 -8.12
CA LEU A 77 -5.37 -14.73 -7.39
C LEU A 77 -4.92 -15.94 -8.22
N THR A 78 -4.33 -15.71 -9.40
CA THR A 78 -3.96 -16.79 -10.32
C THR A 78 -2.58 -17.34 -9.99
N GLY A 79 -2.38 -18.65 -10.12
CA GLY A 79 -1.08 -19.29 -9.88
C GLY A 79 -0.64 -19.38 -8.41
N VAL A 80 -1.47 -18.97 -7.45
CA VAL A 80 -1.17 -19.03 -5.99
C VAL A 80 -0.92 -20.45 -5.50
N HIS A 81 -1.47 -21.47 -6.18
CA HIS A 81 -1.21 -22.87 -5.88
C HIS A 81 0.21 -23.33 -6.27
N ASN A 82 0.91 -22.60 -7.14
CA ASN A 82 2.28 -22.90 -7.56
C ASN A 82 3.28 -22.24 -6.60
N PHE A 83 3.26 -22.68 -5.34
CA PHE A 83 4.15 -22.15 -4.30
C PHE A 83 5.51 -22.87 -4.25
N SER A 84 5.59 -24.07 -4.80
CA SER A 84 6.83 -24.85 -4.80
C SER A 84 7.84 -24.22 -5.75
N VAL A 85 9.06 -24.01 -5.24
CA VAL A 85 10.18 -23.51 -6.05
C VAL A 85 10.64 -24.57 -7.06
N LEU A 86 10.51 -25.85 -6.71
CA LEU A 86 10.89 -27.00 -7.53
C LEU A 86 9.82 -27.39 -8.55
N ILE A 87 8.56 -27.44 -8.12
CA ILE A 87 7.45 -27.93 -8.96
C ILE A 87 6.88 -26.75 -9.74
N GLN A 88 7.64 -26.29 -10.74
CA GLN A 88 7.19 -25.24 -11.65
C GLN A 88 6.71 -25.83 -12.99
N PRO A 89 5.54 -25.42 -13.51
CA PRO A 89 5.01 -25.96 -14.76
C PRO A 89 5.93 -25.79 -15.98
N ARG A 90 6.78 -24.75 -15.98
CA ARG A 90 7.69 -24.43 -17.09
C ARG A 90 9.09 -25.03 -16.94
N ASN A 91 9.47 -25.46 -15.74
CA ASN A 91 10.77 -26.06 -15.49
C ASN A 91 10.60 -27.32 -14.62
N PRO A 92 10.31 -28.47 -15.23
CA PRO A 92 10.06 -29.69 -14.48
C PRO A 92 11.35 -30.15 -13.81
N THR A 93 11.31 -30.26 -12.49
CA THR A 93 12.47 -30.57 -11.64
C THR A 93 12.11 -31.75 -10.75
N ILE A 94 13.08 -32.63 -10.49
CA ILE A 94 12.96 -33.73 -9.54
C ILE A 94 13.86 -33.48 -8.33
N GLY A 95 13.35 -33.72 -7.13
CA GLY A 95 14.08 -33.57 -5.87
C GLY A 95 13.90 -34.79 -4.96
N LEU A 96 14.62 -34.81 -3.85
CA LEU A 96 14.59 -35.92 -2.88
C LEU A 96 13.34 -35.97 -1.99
N GLY A 97 12.39 -35.05 -2.20
CA GLY A 97 11.11 -34.97 -1.48
C GLY A 97 10.92 -33.63 -0.79
N ASN A 98 11.88 -33.22 0.05
CA ASN A 98 11.78 -32.00 0.84
C ASN A 98 12.46 -30.79 0.18
N LEU A 99 11.97 -29.58 0.50
CA LEU A 99 12.54 -28.29 0.16
C LEU A 99 13.91 -28.11 0.85
N GLY A 100 14.89 -27.63 0.10
CA GLY A 100 16.27 -27.46 0.58
C GLY A 100 17.13 -28.72 0.43
N LEU A 101 16.59 -29.83 -0.09
CA LEU A 101 17.37 -31.00 -0.47
C LEU A 101 17.80 -30.93 -1.94
N SER A 102 18.80 -31.73 -2.30
CA SER A 102 19.29 -31.85 -3.68
C SER A 102 18.15 -32.00 -4.69
N ALA A 103 18.18 -31.18 -5.75
CA ALA A 103 17.27 -31.22 -6.87
C ALA A 103 18.01 -31.18 -8.21
N MET A 104 17.40 -31.75 -9.26
CA MET A 104 17.94 -31.77 -10.61
C MET A 104 16.83 -31.47 -11.63
N PRO A 105 17.15 -30.76 -12.74
CA PRO A 105 16.18 -30.53 -13.80
C PRO A 105 15.90 -31.84 -14.56
N LEU A 106 14.65 -32.06 -14.94
CA LEU A 106 14.28 -33.18 -15.82
C LEU A 106 14.58 -32.88 -17.30
N LEU A 107 14.73 -31.59 -17.63
CA LEU A 107 15.14 -31.14 -18.95
C LEU A 107 16.63 -30.81 -18.95
N PHE A 108 17.26 -30.94 -20.12
CA PHE A 108 18.62 -30.51 -20.28
C PHE A 108 18.72 -28.99 -20.21
N GLU A 109 19.51 -28.48 -19.26
CA GLU A 109 19.80 -27.06 -19.10
C GLU A 109 21.30 -26.81 -19.33
N PRO A 110 21.69 -26.02 -20.35
CA PRO A 110 23.09 -25.71 -20.57
C PRO A 110 23.61 -24.71 -19.53
N LEU A 111 24.85 -24.91 -19.09
CA LEU A 111 25.55 -23.94 -18.26
C LEU A 111 25.79 -22.64 -19.05
N LYS A 112 25.45 -21.50 -18.44
CA LYS A 112 25.59 -20.16 -19.05
C LYS A 112 26.76 -19.35 -18.49
N THR A 113 27.57 -19.97 -17.63
CA THR A 113 28.71 -19.33 -16.98
C THR A 113 29.96 -19.54 -17.82
N ILE A 114 30.74 -18.48 -18.02
CA ILE A 114 32.05 -18.55 -18.68
C ILE A 114 33.11 -18.71 -17.60
N GLY A 115 33.89 -19.80 -17.61
CA GLY A 115 35.00 -20.01 -16.68
C GLY A 115 35.05 -21.43 -16.09
N PHE A 116 35.82 -21.57 -15.01
CA PHE A 116 35.86 -22.81 -14.23
C PHE A 116 34.58 -22.97 -13.41
N ASP A 117 33.99 -24.16 -13.48
CA ASP A 117 32.82 -24.54 -12.72
C ASP A 117 33.12 -25.84 -11.98
N ALA A 118 32.84 -25.86 -10.68
CA ALA A 118 33.04 -27.03 -9.82
C ALA A 118 31.90 -28.06 -9.96
N GLY A 119 30.79 -27.72 -10.63
CA GLY A 119 29.68 -28.63 -10.91
C GLY A 119 28.72 -28.86 -9.75
N PHE A 120 28.79 -28.05 -8.70
CA PHE A 120 27.91 -28.14 -7.53
C PHE A 120 26.63 -27.32 -7.72
N HIS A 121 25.69 -27.81 -8.53
CA HIS A 121 24.45 -27.09 -8.86
C HIS A 121 23.18 -27.66 -8.23
N THR A 122 23.30 -28.74 -7.45
CA THR A 122 22.15 -29.48 -6.93
C THR A 122 21.28 -28.68 -5.94
N LEU A 123 21.82 -27.58 -5.38
CA LEU A 123 21.12 -26.71 -4.43
C LEU A 123 20.85 -25.31 -5.00
N ASP A 124 21.17 -25.05 -6.27
CA ASP A 124 21.05 -23.72 -6.89
C ASP A 124 19.60 -23.21 -6.88
N TYR A 125 18.61 -24.10 -6.90
CA TYR A 125 17.19 -23.77 -6.81
C TYR A 125 16.79 -23.03 -5.53
N TYR A 126 17.58 -23.15 -4.45
CA TYR A 126 17.31 -22.52 -3.16
C TYR A 126 18.27 -21.36 -2.87
N ALA A 127 19.32 -21.21 -3.67
CA ALA A 127 20.32 -20.19 -3.48
C ALA A 127 19.75 -18.83 -3.92
N MET A 128 19.86 -17.83 -3.06
CA MET A 128 19.63 -16.44 -3.45
C MET A 128 20.96 -15.82 -3.87
N THR A 129 21.01 -15.32 -5.10
CA THR A 129 22.15 -14.56 -5.60
C THR A 129 21.87 -13.07 -5.52
N GLN A 130 22.92 -12.24 -5.68
CA GLN A 130 22.76 -10.78 -5.72
C GLN A 130 21.83 -10.33 -6.86
N ASP A 131 21.76 -11.13 -7.93
CA ASP A 131 20.95 -10.89 -9.12
C ASP A 131 19.45 -11.09 -8.87
N ASP A 132 19.08 -11.83 -7.82
CA ASP A 132 17.70 -12.12 -7.43
C ASP A 132 17.10 -11.07 -6.48
N VAL A 133 17.93 -10.16 -5.95
CA VAL A 133 17.50 -9.11 -5.03
C VAL A 133 16.51 -8.18 -5.73
N LYS A 134 15.33 -8.01 -5.13
CA LYS A 134 14.25 -7.15 -5.63
C LYS A 134 14.32 -5.77 -4.97
N TYR A 135 14.34 -4.74 -5.81
CA TYR A 135 14.21 -3.33 -5.42
C TYR A 135 12.79 -2.85 -5.74
N TYR A 136 12.08 -2.36 -4.72
CA TYR A 136 10.69 -1.94 -4.85
C TYR A 136 10.56 -0.42 -4.94
N GLN A 137 9.80 0.04 -5.92
CA GLN A 137 9.30 1.40 -5.99
C GLN A 137 7.87 1.42 -5.43
N ALA A 138 7.76 1.66 -4.13
CA ALA A 138 6.48 1.70 -3.43
C ALA A 138 5.98 3.14 -3.28
N ARG A 139 4.71 3.38 -3.63
CA ARG A 139 4.02 4.67 -3.43
C ARG A 139 3.22 4.71 -2.11
N ALA A 140 3.15 3.56 -1.44
CA ALA A 140 2.44 3.30 -0.20
C ALA A 140 3.27 2.26 0.60
N PRO A 141 3.08 2.15 1.93
CA PRO A 141 3.73 1.11 2.72
C PRO A 141 3.46 -0.28 2.15
N PHE A 142 4.51 -1.08 2.00
CA PHE A 142 4.45 -2.43 1.44
C PHE A 142 5.28 -3.38 2.27
N THR A 143 4.72 -4.54 2.52
CA THR A 143 5.38 -5.65 3.20
C THR A 143 5.14 -6.90 2.39
N SER A 144 6.21 -7.66 2.12
CA SER A 144 6.08 -9.03 1.62
C SER A 144 6.37 -10.00 2.76
N LEU A 145 5.47 -10.95 2.95
CA LEU A 145 5.57 -12.01 3.92
C LEU A 145 6.01 -13.28 3.20
N TYR A 146 7.09 -13.88 3.68
CA TYR A 146 7.55 -15.19 3.25
C TYR A 146 7.54 -16.12 4.44
N TYR A 147 6.85 -17.24 4.31
CA TYR A 147 6.74 -18.26 5.35
C TYR A 147 7.02 -19.63 4.75
N VAL A 148 7.82 -20.41 5.47
CA VAL A 148 8.16 -21.79 5.13
C VAL A 148 7.94 -22.64 6.37
N ASN A 149 7.15 -23.70 6.22
CA ASN A 149 7.01 -24.73 7.22
C ASN A 149 7.69 -26.02 6.76
N ALA A 150 8.60 -26.53 7.60
CA ALA A 150 9.35 -27.76 7.36
C ALA A 150 8.79 -28.94 8.20
N GLY A 151 7.48 -29.21 8.06
CA GLY A 151 6.80 -30.36 8.67
C GLY A 151 6.60 -31.54 7.70
N GLU A 152 5.77 -32.51 8.08
CA GLU A 152 5.43 -33.68 7.22
C GLU A 152 4.82 -33.28 5.86
N LYS A 153 4.14 -32.13 5.82
CA LYS A 153 3.68 -31.48 4.59
C LYS A 153 4.33 -30.11 4.50
N GLU A 154 5.12 -29.94 3.47
CA GLU A 154 5.79 -28.67 3.23
C GLU A 154 4.80 -27.62 2.77
N GLN A 155 4.88 -26.44 3.39
CA GLN A 155 4.07 -25.30 3.02
C GLN A 155 4.99 -24.11 2.81
N VAL A 156 5.00 -23.59 1.57
CA VAL A 156 5.62 -22.31 1.26
C VAL A 156 4.49 -21.33 0.99
N PHE A 157 4.53 -20.20 1.66
CA PHE A 157 3.56 -19.12 1.49
C PHE A 157 4.30 -17.81 1.23
N ARG A 158 3.84 -17.07 0.22
CA ARG A 158 4.39 -15.76 -0.13
C ARG A 158 3.28 -14.82 -0.54
N VAL A 159 3.15 -13.69 0.15
CA VAL A 159 2.19 -12.60 -0.12
C VAL A 159 2.87 -11.25 0.01
#